data_AF-F3M407-F1
#
_entry.id   AF-F3M407-F1
#
_cell.length_a   1.000
_cell.length_b   1.000
_cell.length_c   1.000
_cell.angle_alpha   90.00
_cell.angle_beta   90.00
_cell.angle_gamma   90.00
#
_symmetry.space_group_name_H-M   'P 1'
#
loop_
_entity.id
_entity.type
_entity.pdbx_description
1 polymer ?
#
loop_
_entity_poly.entity_id
_entity_poly.type
_entity_poly.pdbx_seq_one_letter_code
_entity_poly.pdbx_strand_id
1 'polypeptide(L)'
;MNSMKNYWLKPVSAEASEIHTRYGAARFATRKMITVAFLASLSAIFQSMGGLLPGIGYLISPLATAPIVLCTILSVGSGLTAYLLAMLLLFFIQPSELIVFPFTTGLLGLGIGGSLLYLKLRLPAVIAGSFSLWAGILLLLYVFRFPVLGPAVSSTVSLSTISIVYVFSLFYSWLWVEISRYLITKISKGLLE
;
A
#
# COMPACT_ATOMS: atom_id res chain seq x y z
N MET A 1 -25.23 8.34 -21.39
CA MET A 1 -23.87 8.74 -20.96
C MET A 1 -23.39 7.73 -19.93
N ASN A 2 -22.35 6.95 -20.27
CA ASN A 2 -22.10 5.57 -19.82
C ASN A 2 -21.94 5.35 -18.31
N SER A 3 -22.68 4.36 -17.79
CA SER A 3 -22.54 3.81 -16.42
C SER A 3 -21.09 3.48 -16.04
N MET A 4 -20.26 3.06 -17.00
CA MET A 4 -18.82 2.83 -16.78
C MET A 4 -18.03 4.10 -16.45
N LYS A 5 -18.30 5.24 -17.12
CA LYS A 5 -17.62 6.51 -16.78
C LYS A 5 -17.98 6.96 -15.36
N ASN A 6 -19.23 6.74 -14.95
CA ASN A 6 -19.69 7.03 -13.59
C ASN A 6 -19.04 6.16 -12.50
N TYR A 7 -18.57 4.95 -12.83
CA TYR A 7 -17.88 4.09 -11.86
C TYR A 7 -16.47 4.62 -11.56
N TRP A 8 -15.68 4.94 -12.59
CA TRP A 8 -14.27 5.32 -12.46
C TRP A 8 -14.07 6.75 -11.94
N LEU A 9 -15.00 7.65 -12.25
CA LEU A 9 -14.93 9.07 -11.92
C LEU A 9 -15.81 9.46 -10.71
N LYS A 10 -16.49 8.50 -10.07
CA LYS A 10 -17.25 8.79 -8.85
C LYS A 10 -16.27 9.25 -7.75
N PRO A 11 -16.51 10.40 -7.10
CA PRO A 11 -15.75 10.78 -5.92
C PRO A 11 -15.91 9.69 -4.87
N VAL A 12 -14.77 9.13 -4.45
CA VAL A 12 -14.68 7.96 -3.60
C VAL A 12 -14.69 8.32 -2.12
N SER A 13 -14.38 9.57 -1.78
CA SER A 13 -13.94 9.86 -0.42
C SER A 13 -14.22 11.27 0.04
N ALA A 14 -15.50 11.58 0.21
CA ALA A 14 -15.85 12.60 1.21
C ALA A 14 -15.34 12.13 2.60
N GLU A 15 -15.45 10.83 2.86
CA GLU A 15 -15.09 10.13 4.10
C GLU A 15 -13.58 10.15 4.40
N ALA A 16 -12.71 9.92 3.42
CA ALA A 16 -11.26 10.00 3.67
C ALA A 16 -10.83 11.44 3.99
N SER A 17 -11.45 12.43 3.33
CA SER A 17 -11.23 13.84 3.62
C SER A 17 -11.75 14.21 5.02
N GLU A 18 -12.89 13.65 5.44
CA GLU A 18 -13.46 13.84 6.78
C GLU A 18 -12.56 13.23 7.86
N ILE A 19 -12.10 11.98 7.67
CA ILE A 19 -11.14 11.32 8.57
C ILE A 19 -9.87 12.15 8.69
N HIS A 20 -9.30 12.60 7.56
CA HIS A 20 -8.11 13.44 7.56
C HIS A 20 -8.33 14.77 8.31
N THR A 21 -9.48 15.42 8.12
CA THR A 21 -9.77 16.71 8.76
C THR A 21 -9.98 16.53 10.28
N ARG A 22 -10.71 15.50 10.71
CA ARG A 22 -10.91 15.16 12.13
C ARG A 22 -9.59 14.80 12.83
N TYR A 23 -8.68 14.11 12.15
CA TYR A 23 -7.36 13.77 12.70
C TYR A 23 -6.30 14.88 12.53
N GLY A 24 -6.48 15.80 11.57
CA GLY A 24 -5.62 16.96 11.32
C GLY A 24 -5.87 18.10 12.29
N ALA A 25 -7.10 18.26 12.79
CA ALA A 25 -7.47 19.19 13.85
C ALA A 25 -7.01 18.69 15.24
N ALA A 26 -5.70 18.62 15.44
CA ALA A 26 -4.96 18.75 16.70
C ALA A 26 -5.69 18.56 18.06
N ARG A 27 -6.28 17.39 18.36
CA ARG A 27 -6.78 17.13 19.74
C ARG A 27 -6.22 15.91 20.47
N PHE A 28 -5.54 14.96 19.82
CA PHE A 28 -4.85 13.86 20.53
C PHE A 28 -3.61 13.35 19.78
N ALA A 29 -2.48 14.05 19.90
CA ALA A 29 -1.18 13.62 19.35
C ALA A 29 -0.83 12.18 19.79
N THR A 30 -1.09 11.86 21.06
CA THR A 30 -0.86 10.51 21.62
C THR A 30 -1.70 9.43 20.94
N ARG A 31 -3.00 9.68 20.68
CA ARG A 31 -3.85 8.70 19.99
C ARG A 31 -3.38 8.47 18.56
N LYS A 32 -3.04 9.55 17.84
CA LYS A 32 -2.47 9.46 16.49
C LYS A 32 -1.16 8.65 16.48
N MET A 33 -0.27 8.90 17.44
CA MET A 33 0.98 8.14 17.59
C MET A 33 0.72 6.65 17.87
N ILE A 34 -0.18 6.33 18.81
CA ILE A 34 -0.55 4.95 19.13
C ILE A 34 -1.11 4.24 17.90
N THR A 35 -2.03 4.88 17.17
CA THR A 35 -2.61 4.28 15.94
C THR A 35 -1.55 4.06 14.87
N VAL A 36 -0.64 5.01 14.65
CA VAL A 36 0.46 4.88 13.70
C VAL A 36 1.40 3.73 14.09
N ALA A 37 1.80 3.67 15.36
CA ALA A 37 2.67 2.62 15.87
C ALA A 37 2.02 1.23 15.76
N PHE A 38 0.74 1.13 16.11
CA PHE A 38 -0.03 -0.10 15.99
C PHE A 38 -0.12 -0.57 14.53
N LEU A 39 -0.53 0.30 13.61
CA LEU A 39 -0.64 -0.06 12.19
C LEU A 39 0.73 -0.36 11.55
N ALA A 40 1.78 0.35 11.94
CA ALA A 40 3.15 0.05 11.50
C ALA A 40 3.60 -1.34 11.96
N SER A 41 3.34 -1.69 13.22
CA SER A 41 3.65 -3.02 13.76
C SER A 41 2.88 -4.12 13.03
N LEU A 42 1.60 -3.90 12.73
CA LEU A 42 0.79 -4.83 11.95
C LEU A 42 1.33 -5.00 10.52
N SER A 43 1.76 -3.91 9.89
CA SER A 43 2.41 -3.94 8.58
C SER A 43 3.69 -4.78 8.61
N ALA A 44 4.55 -4.57 9.61
CA ALA A 44 5.78 -5.33 9.79
C ALA A 44 5.51 -6.82 10.04
N ILE A 45 4.52 -7.15 10.88
CA ILE A 45 4.11 -8.54 11.16
C ILE A 45 3.64 -9.21 9.87
N PHE A 46 2.69 -8.62 9.14
CA PHE A 46 2.18 -9.21 7.90
C PHE A 46 3.29 -9.38 6.87
N GLN A 47 4.11 -8.36 6.67
CA GLN A 47 5.21 -8.44 5.72
C GLN A 47 6.22 -9.54 6.09
N SER A 48 6.58 -9.66 7.38
CA SER A 48 7.52 -10.66 7.86
C SER A 48 7.06 -12.10 7.55
N MET A 49 5.76 -12.33 7.40
CA MET A 49 5.23 -13.65 7.04
C MET A 49 5.77 -14.16 5.70
N GLY A 50 6.09 -13.28 4.75
CA GLY A 50 6.70 -13.67 3.47
C GLY A 50 8.01 -14.42 3.63
N GLY A 51 8.84 -14.01 4.60
CA GLY A 51 10.11 -14.65 4.92
C GLY A 51 9.99 -15.78 5.96
N LEU A 52 9.05 -15.68 6.91
CA LEU A 52 8.88 -16.65 7.99
C LEU A 52 8.15 -17.92 7.56
N LEU A 53 7.21 -17.83 6.62
CA LEU A 53 6.41 -18.95 6.13
C LEU A 53 6.47 -19.05 4.60
N PRO A 54 7.53 -19.68 4.05
CA PRO A 54 7.65 -19.86 2.61
C PRO A 54 6.40 -20.52 2.00
N GLY A 55 5.86 -19.94 0.94
CA GLY A 55 4.61 -20.38 0.32
C GLY A 55 3.41 -19.60 0.85
N ILE A 56 2.78 -20.07 1.95
CA ILE A 56 1.54 -19.47 2.48
C ILE A 56 1.75 -18.02 2.92
N GLY A 57 2.93 -17.70 3.47
CA GLY A 57 3.30 -16.36 3.91
C GLY A 57 3.29 -15.32 2.78
N TYR A 58 3.52 -15.71 1.52
CA TYR A 58 3.40 -14.81 0.37
C TYR A 58 1.97 -14.38 0.06
N LEU A 59 0.97 -15.13 0.53
CA LEU A 59 -0.44 -14.73 0.43
C LEU A 59 -0.82 -13.75 1.55
N ILE A 60 -0.12 -13.81 2.68
CA ILE A 60 -0.37 -12.99 3.86
C ILE A 60 0.39 -11.67 3.77
N SER A 61 1.64 -11.67 3.29
CA SER A 61 2.51 -10.49 3.13
C SER A 61 1.83 -9.29 2.45
N PRO A 62 1.06 -9.46 1.36
CA PRO A 62 0.25 -8.42 0.76
C PRO A 62 -0.57 -7.58 1.75
N LEU A 63 -1.08 -8.20 2.81
CA LEU A 63 -1.91 -7.54 3.82
C LEU A 63 -1.17 -6.38 4.52
N ALA A 64 0.16 -6.35 4.49
CA ALA A 64 0.97 -5.23 4.97
C ALA A 64 0.65 -3.90 4.29
N THR A 65 0.08 -3.93 3.08
CA THR A 65 -0.35 -2.76 2.32
C THR A 65 -1.50 -2.03 3.02
N ALA A 66 -2.47 -2.76 3.59
CA ALA A 66 -3.67 -2.16 4.17
C ALA A 66 -3.37 -1.20 5.34
N PRO A 67 -2.55 -1.60 6.35
CA PRO A 67 -2.17 -0.70 7.43
C PRO A 67 -1.47 0.58 6.95
N ILE A 68 -0.63 0.50 5.92
CA ILE A 68 0.06 1.68 5.36
C ILE A 68 -0.92 2.61 4.65
N VAL A 69 -1.86 2.06 3.86
CA VAL A 69 -2.93 2.86 3.23
C VAL A 69 -3.73 3.61 4.29
N LEU A 70 -4.16 2.92 5.35
CA LEU A 70 -4.93 3.52 6.45
C LEU A 70 -4.14 4.64 7.14
N CYS A 71 -2.88 4.43 7.49
CA CYS A 71 -2.02 5.46 8.07
C CYS A 71 -1.86 6.68 7.15
N THR A 72 -1.72 6.45 5.84
CA THR A 72 -1.54 7.53 4.85
C THR A 72 -2.81 8.38 4.71
N ILE A 73 -3.98 7.77 4.85
CA ILE A 73 -5.27 8.46 4.82
C ILE A 73 -5.47 9.31 6.09
N LEU A 74 -5.02 8.85 7.27
CA LEU A 74 -5.03 9.67 8.48
C LEU A 74 -4.23 10.97 8.26
N SER A 75 -3.02 10.83 7.73
CA SER A 75 -2.25 11.93 7.13
C SER A 75 -1.06 11.36 6.37
N VAL A 76 -0.61 12.02 5.31
CA VAL A 76 0.56 11.57 4.55
C VAL A 76 1.80 11.41 5.43
N GLY A 77 2.00 12.34 6.38
CA GLY A 77 3.06 12.22 7.37
C GLY A 77 2.95 10.96 8.22
N SER A 78 1.73 10.60 8.69
CA SER A 78 1.48 9.34 9.39
C SER A 78 1.77 8.11 8.54
N GLY A 79 1.40 8.13 7.26
CA GLY A 79 1.74 7.08 6.30
C GLY A 79 3.24 6.88 6.21
N LEU A 80 3.98 7.97 6.03
CA LEU A 80 5.44 7.94 5.93
C LEU A 80 6.10 7.48 7.24
N THR A 81 5.64 7.97 8.40
CA THR A 81 6.12 7.50 9.70
C THR A 81 5.85 6.02 9.89
N ALA A 82 4.66 5.53 9.54
CA ALA A 82 4.32 4.11 9.66
C ALA A 82 5.19 3.25 8.75
N TYR A 83 5.43 3.71 7.53
CA TYR A 83 6.31 3.05 6.55
C TYR A 83 7.77 2.96 7.05
N LEU A 84 8.32 4.06 7.58
CA LEU A 84 9.67 4.08 8.17
C LEU A 84 9.77 3.18 9.41
N LEU A 85 8.78 3.23 10.29
CA LEU A 85 8.74 2.39 11.49
C LEU A 85 8.60 0.90 11.13
N ALA A 86 7.78 0.55 10.14
CA ALA A 86 7.66 -0.82 9.67
C ALA A 86 8.98 -1.35 9.10
N MET A 87 9.71 -0.54 8.32
CA MET A 87 11.07 -0.89 7.88
C MET A 87 12.01 -1.13 9.06
N LEU A 88 12.01 -0.25 10.06
CA LEU A 88 12.84 -0.42 11.24
C LEU A 88 12.51 -1.71 11.99
N LEU A 89 11.23 -2.05 12.14
CA LEU A 89 10.81 -3.30 12.76
C LEU A 89 11.21 -4.53 11.92
N LEU A 90 11.06 -4.47 10.60
CA LEU A 90 11.47 -5.55 9.69
C LEU A 90 12.98 -5.79 9.73
N PHE A 91 13.78 -4.74 9.91
CA PHE A 91 15.22 -4.88 10.10
C PHE A 91 15.56 -5.77 11.30
N PHE A 92 14.76 -5.74 12.38
CA PHE A 92 14.97 -6.61 13.54
C PHE A 92 14.28 -7.98 13.42
N ILE A 93 13.09 -8.04 12.82
CA ILE A 93 12.27 -9.27 12.79
C ILE A 93 12.68 -10.18 11.63
N GLN A 94 12.75 -9.64 10.41
CA GLN A 94 12.96 -10.42 9.20
C GLN A 94 13.70 -9.55 8.15
N PRO A 95 15.05 -9.44 8.25
CA PRO A 95 15.85 -8.58 7.39
C PRO A 95 15.70 -8.87 5.89
N SER A 96 15.37 -10.10 5.50
CA SER A 96 15.14 -10.46 4.09
C SER A 96 14.00 -9.67 3.44
N GLU A 97 12.99 -9.30 4.22
CA GLU A 97 11.83 -8.54 3.75
C GLU A 97 12.07 -7.02 3.74
N LEU A 98 13.17 -6.56 4.33
CA LEU A 98 13.53 -5.14 4.39
C LEU A 98 13.78 -4.56 3.00
N ILE A 99 14.20 -5.38 2.04
CA ILE A 99 14.38 -4.95 0.66
C ILE A 99 13.05 -5.02 -0.08
N VAL A 100 12.21 -6.03 0.16
CA VAL A 100 10.96 -6.22 -0.59
C VAL A 100 9.91 -5.18 -0.20
N PHE A 101 9.70 -4.96 1.10
CA PHE A 101 8.68 -4.05 1.64
C PHE A 101 8.74 -2.62 1.09
N PRO A 102 9.88 -1.91 1.16
CA PRO A 102 9.95 -0.52 0.75
C PRO A 102 9.68 -0.29 -0.72
N PHE A 103 9.97 -1.27 -1.57
CA PHE A 103 9.78 -1.11 -3.01
C PHE A 103 8.45 -1.69 -3.48
N THR A 104 7.79 -2.56 -2.71
CA THR A 104 6.54 -3.21 -3.15
C THR A 104 5.35 -2.81 -2.29
N THR A 105 4.98 -3.61 -1.30
CA THR A 105 3.79 -3.48 -0.45
C THR A 105 3.72 -2.14 0.27
N GLY A 106 4.84 -1.67 0.82
CA GLY A 106 4.91 -0.38 1.52
C GLY A 106 4.70 0.81 0.56
N LEU A 107 5.42 0.83 -0.57
CA LEU A 107 5.32 1.92 -1.55
C LEU A 107 3.95 1.96 -2.23
N LEU A 108 3.40 0.79 -2.56
CA LEU A 108 2.03 0.67 -3.07
C LEU A 108 1.03 1.27 -2.08
N GLY A 109 1.17 0.97 -0.78
CA GLY A 109 0.29 1.49 0.24
C GLY A 109 0.34 3.02 0.35
N LEU A 110 1.54 3.60 0.28
CA LEU A 110 1.72 5.05 0.22
C LEU A 110 1.09 5.66 -1.04
N GLY A 111 1.32 5.05 -2.21
CA GLY A 111 0.79 5.53 -3.49
C GLY A 111 -0.74 5.53 -3.55
N ILE A 112 -1.36 4.41 -3.13
CA ILE A 112 -2.82 4.30 -3.05
C ILE A 112 -3.39 5.27 -2.01
N GLY A 113 -2.86 5.25 -0.79
CA GLY A 113 -3.38 6.08 0.30
C GLY A 113 -3.27 7.58 0.01
N GLY A 114 -2.13 8.03 -0.51
CA GLY A 114 -1.91 9.42 -0.88
C GLY A 114 -2.81 9.87 -2.03
N SER A 115 -2.96 9.02 -3.06
CA SER A 115 -3.85 9.32 -4.18
C SER A 115 -5.32 9.34 -3.76
N LEU A 116 -5.77 8.43 -2.90
CA LEU A 116 -7.14 8.45 -2.38
C LEU A 116 -7.40 9.70 -1.54
N LEU A 117 -6.43 10.15 -0.75
CA LEU A 117 -6.54 11.34 0.08
C LEU A 117 -6.66 12.63 -0.76
N TYR A 118 -5.77 12.83 -1.72
CA TYR A 118 -5.71 14.08 -2.50
C TYR A 118 -6.62 14.09 -3.73
N LEU A 119 -6.62 13.01 -4.51
CA LEU A 119 -7.31 12.97 -5.80
C LEU A 119 -8.75 12.47 -5.67
N LYS A 120 -9.09 11.80 -4.56
CA LYS A 120 -10.46 11.36 -4.20
C LYS A 120 -11.18 10.53 -5.29
N LEU A 121 -10.43 9.99 -6.24
CA LEU A 121 -10.94 9.26 -7.40
C LEU A 121 -10.30 7.87 -7.47
N ARG A 122 -11.03 6.90 -8.04
CA ARG A 122 -10.56 5.50 -8.16
C ARG A 122 -9.41 5.39 -9.13
N LEU A 123 -9.62 5.90 -10.34
CA LEU A 123 -8.69 5.70 -11.44
C LEU A 123 -7.28 6.25 -11.13
N PRO A 124 -7.12 7.47 -10.58
CA PRO A 124 -5.80 7.95 -10.20
C PRO A 124 -5.14 7.11 -9.11
N ALA A 125 -5.91 6.57 -8.15
CA ALA A 125 -5.35 5.70 -7.11
C ALA A 125 -4.85 4.37 -7.67
N VAL A 126 -5.55 3.80 -8.64
CA VAL A 126 -5.10 2.59 -9.34
C VAL A 126 -3.83 2.87 -10.15
N ILE A 127 -3.77 4.00 -10.85
CA ILE A 127 -2.60 4.37 -11.67
C ILE A 127 -1.38 4.69 -10.79
N ALA A 128 -1.57 5.46 -9.71
CA ALA A 128 -0.50 5.80 -8.78
C ALA A 128 0.05 4.57 -8.08
N GLY A 129 -0.83 3.67 -7.63
CA GLY A 129 -0.42 2.41 -7.01
C GLY A 129 0.24 1.46 -8.00
N SER A 130 -0.29 1.31 -9.21
CA SER A 130 0.30 0.45 -10.23
C SER A 130 1.68 0.92 -10.66
N PHE A 131 1.87 2.23 -10.84
CA PHE A 131 3.17 2.80 -11.16
C PHE A 131 4.17 2.61 -10.02
N SER A 132 3.73 2.82 -8.78
CA SER A 132 4.54 2.61 -7.57
C SER A 132 5.05 1.17 -7.48
N LEU A 133 4.15 0.20 -7.62
CA LEU A 133 4.50 -1.22 -7.56
C LEU A 133 5.35 -1.66 -8.75
N TRP A 134 4.99 -1.22 -9.96
CA TRP A 134 5.74 -1.55 -11.18
C TRP A 134 7.18 -1.02 -11.09
N ALA A 135 7.36 0.27 -10.78
CA ALA A 135 8.68 0.87 -10.63
C ALA A 135 9.50 0.15 -9.55
N GLY A 136 8.87 -0.17 -8.42
CA GLY A 136 9.53 -0.91 -7.34
C GLY A 136 9.98 -2.31 -7.73
N ILE A 137 9.12 -3.10 -8.40
CA ILE A 137 9.50 -4.44 -8.89
C ILE A 137 10.64 -4.34 -9.92
N LEU A 138 10.59 -3.38 -10.85
CA LEU A 138 11.67 -3.19 -11.82
C LEU A 138 13.00 -2.83 -11.15
N LEU A 139 12.95 -1.98 -10.12
CA LEU A 139 14.12 -1.58 -9.35
C LEU A 139 14.72 -2.79 -8.61
N LEU A 140 13.87 -3.62 -7.99
CA LEU A 140 14.30 -4.86 -7.35
C LEU A 140 14.95 -5.84 -8.33
N LEU A 141 14.32 -6.08 -9.48
CA LEU A 141 14.78 -7.06 -10.47
C LEU A 141 16.08 -6.64 -11.17
N TYR A 142 16.19 -5.37 -11.57
CA TYR A 142 17.27 -4.92 -12.45
C TYR A 142 18.39 -4.16 -11.74
N VAL A 143 18.09 -3.42 -10.67
CA VAL A 143 19.10 -2.68 -9.90
C VAL A 143 19.64 -3.52 -8.76
N PHE A 144 18.77 -3.99 -7.86
CA PHE A 144 19.18 -4.80 -6.72
C PHE A 144 19.45 -6.27 -7.08
N ARG A 145 19.09 -6.69 -8.30
CA ARG A 145 19.23 -8.09 -8.77
C ARG A 145 18.58 -9.09 -7.82
N PHE A 146 17.52 -8.67 -7.14
CA PHE A 146 16.80 -9.48 -6.17
C PHE A 146 15.64 -10.20 -6.89
N PRO A 147 15.64 -11.54 -6.97
CA PRO A 147 14.68 -12.30 -7.77
C PRO A 147 13.33 -12.45 -7.06
N VAL A 148 12.56 -11.35 -6.96
CA VAL A 148 11.24 -11.30 -6.30
C VAL A 148 10.23 -12.27 -6.95
N LEU A 149 10.35 -12.48 -8.27
CA LEU A 149 9.46 -13.34 -9.04
C LEU A 149 9.97 -14.79 -9.17
N GLY A 150 10.99 -15.13 -8.39
CA GLY A 150 11.62 -16.45 -8.39
C GLY A 150 12.68 -16.63 -9.48
N PRO A 151 13.39 -17.79 -9.47
CA PRO A 151 14.54 -18.05 -10.32
C PRO A 151 14.19 -18.16 -11.82
N ALA A 152 12.91 -18.38 -12.14
CA ALA A 152 12.45 -18.58 -13.51
C ALA A 152 12.44 -17.28 -14.34
N VAL A 153 12.46 -16.11 -13.70
CA VAL A 153 12.55 -14.83 -14.39
C VAL A 153 14.01 -14.48 -14.60
N SER A 154 14.48 -14.63 -15.84
CA SER A 154 15.84 -14.26 -16.25
C SER A 154 16.15 -12.81 -15.85
N SER A 155 17.32 -12.56 -15.27
CA SER A 155 17.81 -11.23 -14.89
C SER A 155 18.19 -10.34 -16.09
N THR A 156 17.93 -10.82 -17.31
CA THR A 156 18.01 -10.05 -18.55
C THR A 156 16.78 -9.17 -18.73
N VAL A 157 17.01 -7.90 -19.07
CA VAL A 157 15.93 -6.96 -19.37
C VAL A 157 15.20 -7.43 -20.62
N SER A 158 13.91 -7.73 -20.47
CA SER A 158 13.05 -8.11 -21.59
C SER A 158 11.80 -7.24 -21.59
N LEU A 159 11.42 -6.75 -22.78
CA LEU A 159 10.24 -5.90 -22.93
C LEU A 159 8.95 -6.67 -22.52
N SER A 160 8.94 -7.98 -22.76
CA SER A 160 7.86 -8.87 -22.36
C SER A 160 7.70 -8.93 -20.85
N THR A 161 8.79 -9.12 -20.08
CA THR A 161 8.74 -9.14 -18.61
C THR A 161 8.26 -7.80 -18.06
N ILE A 162 8.80 -6.68 -18.57
CA ILE A 162 8.40 -5.33 -18.13
C ILE A 162 6.89 -5.11 -18.32
N SER A 163 6.37 -5.53 -19.48
CA SER A 163 4.94 -5.36 -19.82
C SER A 163 4.05 -6.25 -18.96
N ILE A 164 4.43 -7.52 -18.75
CA ILE A 164 3.68 -8.45 -17.90
C ILE A 164 3.62 -7.95 -16.45
N VAL A 165 4.75 -7.47 -15.92
CA VAL A 165 4.80 -6.90 -14.56
C VAL A 165 3.92 -5.66 -14.46
N TYR A 166 3.83 -4.83 -15.51
CA TYR A 166 2.94 -3.67 -15.52
C TYR A 166 1.47 -4.08 -15.48
N VAL A 167 1.06 -5.04 -16.31
CA VAL A 167 -0.32 -5.57 -16.33
C VAL A 167 -0.68 -6.18 -14.97
N PHE A 168 0.22 -6.96 -14.39
CA PHE A 168 0.07 -7.50 -13.03
C PHE A 168 -0.10 -6.37 -12.00
N SER A 169 0.76 -5.35 -12.06
CA SER A 169 0.73 -4.22 -11.11
C SER A 169 -0.56 -3.41 -11.22
N LEU A 170 -1.12 -3.26 -12.43
CA LEU A 170 -2.43 -2.64 -12.65
C LEU A 170 -3.55 -3.44 -11.98
N PHE A 171 -3.62 -4.75 -12.23
CA PHE A 171 -4.63 -5.62 -11.63
C PHE A 171 -4.53 -5.64 -10.11
N TYR A 172 -3.31 -5.78 -9.60
CA TYR A 172 -3.03 -5.83 -8.17
C TYR A 172 -3.36 -4.51 -7.47
N SER A 173 -2.99 -3.37 -8.06
CA SER A 173 -3.35 -2.06 -7.51
C SER A 173 -4.85 -1.82 -7.55
N TRP A 174 -5.56 -2.30 -8.58
CA TRP A 174 -7.02 -2.19 -8.65
C TRP A 174 -7.68 -2.94 -7.49
N LEU A 175 -7.26 -4.18 -7.23
CA LEU A 175 -7.75 -4.97 -6.11
C LEU A 175 -7.55 -4.23 -4.77
N TRP A 176 -6.34 -3.70 -4.55
CA TRP A 176 -6.03 -2.96 -3.32
C TRP A 176 -6.80 -1.65 -3.17
N VAL A 177 -7.07 -0.93 -4.26
CA VAL A 177 -7.92 0.26 -4.20
C VAL A 177 -9.34 -0.10 -3.76
N GLU A 178 -9.93 -1.17 -4.28
CA GLU A 178 -11.28 -1.59 -3.88
C GLU A 178 -11.33 -2.07 -2.42
N ILE A 179 -10.33 -2.85 -1.97
CA ILE A 179 -10.21 -3.25 -0.56
C ILE A 179 -10.06 -2.01 0.34
N SER A 180 -9.20 -1.08 -0.03
CA SER A 180 -8.96 0.15 0.74
C SER A 180 -10.24 0.97 0.87
N ARG A 181 -11.00 1.11 -0.21
CA ARG A 181 -12.29 1.79 -0.19
C ARG A 181 -13.28 1.15 0.78
N TYR A 182 -13.40 -0.17 0.73
CA TYR A 182 -14.26 -0.90 1.66
C TYR A 182 -13.87 -0.65 3.12
N LEU A 183 -12.57 -0.70 3.44
CA LEU A 183 -12.06 -0.43 4.79
C LEU A 183 -12.36 1.00 5.25
N ILE A 184 -12.11 2.00 4.40
CA ILE A 184 -12.35 3.42 4.71
C ILE A 184 -13.82 3.67 5.02
N THR A 185 -14.73 3.19 4.17
CA THR A 185 -16.17 3.36 4.37
C THR A 185 -16.64 2.68 5.65
N LYS A 186 -16.11 1.50 5.98
CA LYS A 186 -16.45 0.78 7.21
C LYS A 186 -15.97 1.52 8.46
N ILE A 187 -14.73 2.02 8.45
CA ILE A 187 -14.16 2.81 9.56
C ILE A 187 -14.91 4.13 9.75
N SER A 188 -15.26 4.80 8.65
CA SER A 188 -16.02 6.07 8.70
C SER A 188 -17.39 5.90 9.35
N LYS A 189 -18.10 4.80 9.06
CA LYS A 189 -19.40 4.50 9.67
C LYS A 189 -19.28 4.27 11.18
N GLY A 190 -18.30 3.46 11.61
CA GLY A 190 -18.06 3.21 13.03
C GLY A 190 -17.53 4.41 13.81
N LEU A 191 -17.15 5.50 13.15
CA LEU A 191 -16.79 6.79 13.77
C LEU A 191 -17.97 7.78 13.86
N LEU A 192 -19.10 7.46 13.22
CA LEU A 192 -20.34 8.27 13.19
C LEU A 192 -21.44 7.68 14.09
N GLU A 193 -21.29 6.44 14.55
CA GLU A 193 -22.05 5.81 15.64
C GLU A 193 -21.41 6.12 17.00
#